data_AF-A0A077RWV9-F1
#
_entry.id   AF-A0A077RWV9-F1
#
_cell.length_a   1.000
_cell.length_b   1.000
_cell.length_c   1.000
_cell.angle_alpha   90.00
_cell.angle_beta   90.00
_cell.angle_gamma   90.00
#
_symmetry.space_group_name_H-M   'P 1'
#
loop_
_entity.id
_entity.type
_entity.pdbx_description
1 polymer ?
#
loop_
_entity_poly.entity_id
_entity_poly.type
_entity_poly.pdbx_seq_one_letter_code
_entity_poly.pdbx_strand_id
1 'polypeptide(L)'
;MGTLAAAGGSGNPTAGFQKVQLADGDFQVQSPYNVPESQRFQYRNGGHDYSSGLWQFEGYGYVPSGTSGVSVMQIHNEEGAAHSTVLMLHVYNGVLRFYSGVVIEPNIYDRLFRLNVMHDVGASTVAVYVDGEHKFSTSVTPSKSYY
;
A
#
# COMPACT_ATOMS: atom_id res chain seq x y z
N MET A 1 -11.34 15.27 -22.37
CA MET A 1 -12.21 15.02 -21.19
C MET A 1 -11.29 14.72 -20.02
N GLY A 2 -11.48 15.43 -18.92
CA GLY A 2 -10.41 15.85 -18.00
C GLY A 2 -9.66 14.74 -17.27
N THR A 3 -8.34 14.84 -17.30
CA THR A 3 -7.41 14.19 -16.38
C THR A 3 -7.64 14.76 -14.99
N LEU A 4 -8.15 13.96 -14.05
CA LEU A 4 -8.00 14.29 -12.63
C LEU A 4 -6.58 13.92 -12.26
N ALA A 5 -5.70 14.93 -12.21
CA ALA A 5 -4.42 14.78 -11.56
C ALA A 5 -4.66 14.34 -10.12
N ALA A 6 -4.04 13.25 -9.68
CA ALA A 6 -3.77 13.04 -8.26
C ALA A 6 -3.21 14.36 -7.74
N ALA A 7 -3.84 14.93 -6.71
CA ALA A 7 -3.58 16.29 -6.26
C ALA A 7 -2.08 16.49 -5.97
N GLY A 8 -1.35 16.93 -7.00
CA GLY A 8 -0.02 17.49 -6.93
C GLY A 8 -0.14 18.88 -6.34
N GLY A 9 -0.43 18.94 -5.06
CA GLY A 9 -0.55 20.15 -4.27
C GLY A 9 -0.28 19.79 -2.82
N SER A 10 0.76 20.41 -2.25
CA SER A 10 1.35 20.25 -0.92
C SER A 10 0.43 20.40 0.31
N GLY A 11 -0.87 20.11 0.23
CA GLY A 11 -1.80 20.41 1.33
C GLY A 11 -2.20 19.18 2.15
N ASN A 12 -2.81 18.19 1.51
CA ASN A 12 -3.35 17.03 2.21
C ASN A 12 -3.69 15.91 1.21
N PRO A 13 -2.94 14.79 1.16
CA PRO A 13 -3.22 13.70 0.25
C PRO A 13 -4.55 12.96 0.54
N THR A 14 -5.23 13.30 1.63
CA THR A 14 -6.51 12.68 2.05
C THR A 14 -7.73 13.52 1.69
N ALA A 15 -7.54 14.70 1.09
CA ALA A 15 -8.63 15.60 0.74
C ALA A 15 -9.58 14.94 -0.28
N GLY A 16 -10.87 14.87 0.07
CA GLY A 16 -11.92 14.29 -0.79
C GLY A 16 -12.19 12.80 -0.59
N PHE A 17 -11.41 12.11 0.26
CA PHE A 17 -11.68 10.71 0.60
C PHE A 17 -12.66 10.59 1.77
N GLN A 18 -13.59 9.64 1.68
CA GLN A 18 -14.39 9.21 2.82
C GLN A 18 -13.58 8.20 3.64
N LYS A 19 -13.31 8.53 4.90
CA LYS A 19 -12.61 7.60 5.81
C LYS A 19 -13.52 6.42 6.15
N VAL A 20 -13.07 5.22 5.81
CA VAL A 20 -13.62 3.98 6.37
C VAL A 20 -12.92 3.73 7.71
N GLN A 21 -13.69 3.71 8.80
CA GLN A 21 -13.13 3.34 10.10
C GLN A 21 -12.96 1.82 10.15
N LEU A 22 -11.73 1.38 10.30
CA LEU A 22 -11.41 0.00 10.66
C LEU A 22 -11.57 -0.17 12.17
N ALA A 23 -12.08 -1.32 12.61
CA ALA A 23 -12.20 -1.64 14.03
C ALA A 23 -10.83 -2.05 14.59
N ASP A 24 -10.63 -1.95 15.91
CA ASP A 24 -9.37 -2.34 16.56
C ASP A 24 -8.98 -3.80 16.24
N GLY A 25 -9.96 -4.67 16.04
CA GLY A 25 -9.76 -6.07 15.63
C GLY A 25 -9.18 -6.24 14.22
N ASP A 26 -9.29 -5.23 13.36
CA ASP A 26 -8.67 -5.19 12.02
C ASP A 26 -7.19 -4.81 12.09
N PHE A 27 -6.67 -4.40 13.25
CA PHE A 27 -5.25 -4.07 13.43
C PHE A 27 -4.55 -5.18 14.20
N GLN A 28 -4.21 -6.26 13.51
CA GLN A 28 -3.44 -7.36 14.09
C GLN A 28 -1.94 -7.11 13.93
N VAL A 29 -1.22 -6.92 15.04
CA VAL A 29 0.25 -6.91 15.01
C VAL A 29 0.73 -8.32 14.73
N GLN A 30 1.19 -8.53 13.51
CA GLN A 30 1.59 -9.85 13.08
C GLN A 30 3.03 -10.17 13.45
N SER A 31 3.21 -11.22 14.26
CA SER A 31 4.51 -11.80 14.62
C SER A 31 4.41 -13.34 14.62
N PRO A 32 5.40 -14.08 14.08
CA PRO A 32 6.64 -13.60 13.49
C PRO A 32 6.42 -13.00 12.09
N TYR A 33 7.26 -12.03 11.71
CA TYR A 33 7.13 -11.25 10.48
C TYR A 33 7.32 -12.05 9.16
N ASN A 34 7.65 -13.34 9.26
CA ASN A 34 8.06 -14.21 8.15
C ASN A 34 7.18 -15.47 8.00
N VAL A 35 5.88 -15.37 8.23
CA VAL A 35 4.95 -16.48 7.96
C VAL A 35 4.44 -16.46 6.49
N PRO A 36 3.96 -17.60 5.97
CA PRO A 36 3.29 -17.68 4.66
C PRO A 36 2.14 -16.67 4.51
N GLU A 37 1.85 -16.24 3.29
CA GLU A 37 0.81 -15.24 2.99
C GLU A 37 -0.57 -15.59 3.59
N SER A 38 -0.96 -16.86 3.53
CA SER A 38 -2.23 -17.34 4.10
C SER A 38 -2.32 -17.22 5.62
N GLN A 39 -1.19 -17.00 6.30
CA GLN A 39 -1.09 -16.77 7.73
C GLN A 39 -0.90 -15.28 8.05
N ARG A 40 -0.92 -14.40 7.04
CA ARG A 40 -0.84 -12.95 7.22
C ARG A 40 -2.18 -12.30 7.44
N PHE A 41 -2.15 -11.20 8.20
CA PHE A 41 -3.32 -10.36 8.36
C PHE A 41 -3.78 -9.91 6.96
N GLN A 42 -5.07 -10.11 6.67
CA GLN A 42 -5.70 -9.70 5.43
C GLN A 42 -7.01 -8.98 5.76
N TYR A 43 -7.14 -7.74 5.29
CA TYR A 43 -8.42 -7.07 5.26
C TYR A 43 -9.15 -7.41 3.96
N ARG A 44 -10.34 -8.04 4.06
CA ARG A 44 -11.20 -8.38 2.90
C ARG A 44 -12.37 -7.40 2.80
N ASN A 45 -12.04 -6.16 2.42
CA ASN A 45 -12.92 -5.09 1.93
C ASN A 45 -14.20 -4.71 2.70
N GLY A 46 -14.56 -5.34 3.82
CA GLY A 46 -15.67 -4.94 4.69
C GLY A 46 -17.06 -4.82 4.02
N GLY A 47 -17.25 -5.36 2.80
CA GLY A 47 -18.46 -5.19 1.99
C GLY A 47 -18.45 -3.98 1.05
N HIS A 48 -17.35 -3.24 0.97
CA HIS A 48 -17.13 -2.27 -0.10
C HIS A 48 -16.69 -2.97 -1.39
N ASP A 49 -16.79 -2.28 -2.53
CA ASP A 49 -16.36 -2.80 -3.83
C ASP A 49 -15.07 -2.11 -4.27
N TYR A 50 -13.95 -2.84 -4.22
CA TYR A 50 -12.62 -2.34 -4.59
C TYR A 50 -12.33 -2.49 -6.09
N SER A 51 -13.32 -2.79 -6.91
CA SER A 51 -13.18 -2.98 -8.36
C SER A 51 -13.07 -1.68 -9.15
N SER A 52 -13.36 -0.53 -8.54
CA SER A 52 -13.40 0.76 -9.22
C SER A 52 -13.10 1.94 -8.29
N GLY A 53 -12.81 3.10 -8.89
CA GLY A 53 -12.58 4.34 -8.15
C GLY A 53 -11.14 4.56 -7.67
N LEU A 54 -10.99 5.57 -6.82
CA LEU A 54 -9.72 5.95 -6.20
C LEU A 54 -9.74 5.54 -4.74
N TRP A 55 -8.75 4.75 -4.34
CA TRP A 55 -8.64 4.20 -3.00
C TRP A 55 -7.39 4.69 -2.31
N GLN A 56 -7.51 4.92 -1.01
CA GLN A 56 -6.42 5.36 -0.17
C GLN A 56 -6.29 4.43 1.04
N PHE A 57 -5.05 4.00 1.31
CA PHE A 57 -4.68 3.25 2.50
C PHE A 57 -3.63 4.05 3.26
N GLU A 58 -3.96 4.50 4.47
CA GLU A 58 -3.04 5.23 5.35
C GLU A 58 -2.86 4.48 6.67
N GLY A 59 -1.61 4.40 7.14
CA GLY A 59 -1.28 3.78 8.42
C GLY A 59 0.12 4.15 8.89
N TYR A 60 0.41 3.85 10.15
CA TYR A 60 1.75 4.01 10.73
C TYR A 60 2.47 2.66 10.75
N GLY A 61 3.71 2.64 10.26
CA GLY A 61 4.59 1.48 10.33
C GLY A 61 5.78 1.71 11.26
N TYR A 62 6.30 0.61 11.81
CA TYR A 62 7.58 0.56 12.51
C TYR A 62 8.28 -0.74 12.12
N VAL A 63 9.53 -0.65 11.68
CA VAL A 63 10.33 -1.84 11.33
C VAL A 63 11.61 -1.84 12.17
N PRO A 64 11.82 -2.83 13.06
CA PRO A 64 13.04 -2.93 13.84
C PRO A 64 14.27 -3.17 12.94
N SER A 65 15.40 -2.56 13.28
CA SER A 65 16.68 -2.91 12.65
C SER A 65 17.04 -4.39 12.88
N GLY A 66 17.88 -4.93 11.98
CA GLY A 66 18.25 -6.35 11.99
C GLY A 66 17.23 -7.29 11.33
N THR A 67 16.08 -6.78 10.87
CA THR A 67 15.11 -7.53 10.05
C THR A 67 15.41 -7.35 8.55
N SER A 68 14.95 -8.24 7.65
CA SER A 68 15.02 -8.00 6.20
C SER A 68 13.96 -8.85 5.49
N GLY A 69 13.42 -8.34 4.39
CA GLY A 69 12.28 -8.94 3.69
C GLY A 69 10.94 -8.70 4.37
N VAL A 70 10.86 -7.72 5.27
CA VAL A 70 9.61 -7.37 5.97
C VAL A 70 8.61 -6.81 4.96
N SER A 71 7.45 -7.44 4.85
CA SER A 71 6.34 -6.93 4.04
C SER A 71 5.56 -5.88 4.82
N VAL A 72 5.58 -4.63 4.34
CA VAL A 72 4.86 -3.51 4.95
C VAL A 72 3.44 -3.39 4.40
N MET A 73 3.28 -3.53 3.08
CA MET A 73 1.97 -3.46 2.45
C MET A 73 1.95 -4.24 1.13
N GLN A 74 0.85 -4.93 0.86
CA GLN A 74 0.60 -5.62 -0.39
C GLN A 74 -0.82 -5.30 -0.88
N ILE A 75 -0.97 -5.12 -2.19
CA ILE A 75 -2.26 -5.05 -2.87
C ILE A 75 -2.26 -6.19 -3.88
N HIS A 76 -3.16 -7.15 -3.70
CA HIS A 76 -3.31 -8.32 -4.57
C HIS A 76 -4.54 -8.20 -5.46
N ASN A 77 -4.44 -8.87 -6.61
CA ASN A 77 -5.54 -9.16 -7.51
C ASN A 77 -6.24 -10.46 -7.08
N GLU A 78 -7.28 -10.84 -7.83
CA GLU A 78 -7.96 -12.13 -7.70
C GLU A 78 -6.97 -13.31 -7.70
N GLU A 79 -7.30 -14.32 -6.90
CA GLU A 79 -6.67 -15.63 -6.92
C GLU A 79 -6.70 -16.25 -8.34
N GLY A 80 -5.53 -16.50 -8.93
CA GLY A 80 -5.42 -17.11 -10.27
C GLY A 80 -5.27 -16.12 -11.42
N ALA A 81 -5.25 -14.80 -11.16
CA ALA A 81 -4.89 -13.81 -12.18
C ALA A 81 -3.44 -14.00 -12.65
N ALA A 82 -3.16 -13.72 -13.94
CA ALA A 82 -1.82 -13.82 -14.53
C ALA A 82 -0.77 -12.93 -13.81
N HIS A 83 -1.23 -11.89 -13.13
CA HIS A 83 -0.44 -11.06 -12.23
C HIS A 83 -1.14 -10.99 -10.88
N SER A 84 -0.61 -11.71 -9.90
CA SER A 84 -1.22 -11.82 -8.56
C SER A 84 -1.16 -10.50 -7.77
N THR A 85 -0.20 -9.62 -8.04
CA THR A 85 0.08 -8.48 -7.16
C THR A 85 0.17 -7.16 -7.93
N VAL A 86 -0.52 -6.14 -7.42
CA VAL A 86 -0.55 -4.75 -7.90
C VAL A 86 0.61 -3.95 -7.29
N LEU A 87 0.83 -4.13 -5.99
CA LEU A 87 1.84 -3.41 -5.23
C LEU A 87 2.40 -4.30 -4.11
N MET A 88 3.71 -4.28 -3.94
CA MET A 88 4.40 -4.83 -2.76
C MET A 88 5.38 -3.79 -2.25
N LEU A 89 5.27 -3.44 -0.98
CA LEU A 89 6.20 -2.58 -0.28
C LEU A 89 6.94 -3.40 0.77
N HIS A 90 8.22 -3.65 0.52
CA HIS A 90 9.07 -4.45 1.40
C HIS A 90 10.24 -3.63 1.93
N VAL A 91 10.69 -3.95 3.14
CA VAL A 91 11.93 -3.42 3.70
C VAL A 91 13.05 -4.43 3.53
N TYR A 92 14.09 -4.03 2.79
CA TYR A 92 15.33 -4.77 2.64
C TYR A 92 16.49 -3.92 3.13
N ASN A 93 17.18 -4.41 4.17
CA ASN A 93 18.39 -3.78 4.72
C ASN A 93 18.21 -2.27 4.99
N GLY A 94 17.08 -1.90 5.59
CA GLY A 94 16.75 -0.55 6.04
C GLY A 94 16.13 0.33 4.96
N VAL A 95 15.89 -0.22 3.77
CA VAL A 95 15.34 0.50 2.63
C VAL A 95 13.95 -0.04 2.31
N LEU A 96 12.94 0.83 2.34
CA LEU A 96 11.62 0.57 1.80
C LEU A 96 11.70 0.56 0.28
N ARG A 97 11.19 -0.50 -0.35
CA ARG A 97 11.25 -0.73 -1.79
C ARG A 97 9.90 -1.11 -2.36
N PHE A 98 9.68 -0.72 -3.61
CA PHE A 98 8.64 -1.30 -4.46
C PHE A 98 9.16 -2.61 -5.04
N TYR A 99 8.48 -3.71 -4.71
CA TYR A 99 9.01 -5.07 -4.85
C TYR A 99 10.42 -5.15 -4.25
N SER A 100 11.36 -5.84 -4.92
CA SER A 100 12.78 -5.83 -4.60
C SER A 100 13.57 -4.74 -5.34
N GLY A 101 12.89 -3.94 -6.16
CA GLY A 101 13.49 -3.02 -7.13
C GLY A 101 13.64 -1.61 -6.61
N VAL A 102 12.74 -0.72 -7.02
CA VAL A 102 12.86 0.74 -6.83
C VAL A 102 12.92 1.09 -5.34
N VAL A 103 13.85 1.96 -4.98
CA VAL A 103 13.95 2.55 -3.64
C VAL A 103 12.84 3.57 -3.47
N ILE A 104 12.03 3.41 -2.42
CA ILE A 104 10.95 4.32 -2.04
C ILE A 104 11.43 5.26 -0.95
N GLU A 105 12.01 4.71 0.12
CA GLU A 105 12.51 5.49 1.24
C GLU A 105 13.69 4.76 1.92
N PRO A 106 14.88 5.37 1.99
CA PRO A 106 16.00 4.82 2.74
C PRO A 106 15.84 5.05 4.25
N ASN A 107 16.62 4.34 5.07
CA ASN A 107 16.74 4.55 6.52
C ASN A 107 15.39 4.47 7.27
N ILE A 108 14.58 3.46 6.96
CA ILE A 108 13.23 3.29 7.53
C ILE A 108 13.21 2.55 8.87
N TYR A 109 14.34 1.98 9.29
CA TYR A 109 14.41 1.24 10.56
C TYR A 109 14.27 2.15 11.77
N ASP A 110 13.77 1.56 12.86
CA ASP A 110 13.74 2.12 14.21
C ASP A 110 13.10 3.50 14.33
N ARG A 111 12.17 3.80 13.41
CA ARG A 111 11.34 4.99 13.44
C ARG A 111 9.90 4.65 13.06
N LEU A 112 8.95 5.40 13.62
CA LEU A 112 7.61 5.45 13.09
C LEU A 112 7.64 6.19 11.75
N PHE A 113 6.92 5.67 10.77
CA PHE A 113 6.69 6.35 9.50
C PHE A 113 5.21 6.27 9.16
N ARG A 114 4.66 7.36 8.62
CA ARG A 114 3.31 7.36 8.06
C ARG A 114 3.38 6.91 6.61
N LEU A 115 2.81 5.76 6.31
CA LEU A 115 2.64 5.27 4.95
C LEU A 115 1.27 5.70 4.44
N ASN A 116 1.22 6.26 3.23
CA ASN A 116 -0.02 6.49 2.51
C ASN A 116 0.12 5.99 1.07
N VAL A 117 -0.78 5.12 0.65
CA VAL A 117 -0.81 4.55 -0.70
C VAL A 117 -2.15 4.88 -1.35
N MET A 118 -2.07 5.48 -2.54
CA MET A 118 -3.24 5.70 -3.40
C MET A 118 -3.22 4.68 -4.54
N HIS A 119 -4.37 4.09 -4.83
CA HIS A 119 -4.59 3.23 -6.00
C HIS A 119 -5.77 3.76 -6.81
N ASP A 120 -5.49 4.24 -8.02
CA ASP A 120 -6.51 4.56 -9.01
C ASP A 120 -6.76 3.31 -9.86
N VAL A 121 -7.88 2.63 -9.60
CA VAL A 121 -8.23 1.38 -10.26
C VAL A 121 -8.51 1.63 -11.76
N GLY A 122 -9.20 2.73 -12.07
CA GLY A 122 -9.58 3.07 -13.45
C GLY A 122 -8.38 3.48 -14.31
N ALA A 123 -7.44 4.24 -13.75
CA ALA A 123 -6.21 4.60 -14.43
C ALA A 123 -5.12 3.51 -14.35
N SER A 124 -5.32 2.48 -13.50
CA SER A 124 -4.33 1.45 -13.20
C SER A 124 -2.99 2.07 -12.76
N THR A 125 -3.05 2.94 -11.76
CA THR A 125 -1.85 3.59 -11.20
C THR A 125 -1.82 3.54 -9.68
N VAL A 126 -0.61 3.48 -9.12
CA VAL A 126 -0.38 3.62 -7.69
C VAL A 126 0.54 4.80 -7.41
N ALA A 127 0.30 5.47 -6.28
CA ALA A 127 1.19 6.48 -5.74
C ALA A 127 1.49 6.19 -4.26
N VAL A 128 2.76 6.30 -3.88
CA VAL A 128 3.24 6.02 -2.52
C VAL A 128 3.82 7.29 -1.92
N TYR A 129 3.39 7.57 -0.69
CA TYR A 129 3.84 8.68 0.13
C TYR A 129 4.36 8.15 1.45
N VAL A 130 5.47 8.71 1.92
CA VAL A 130 6.03 8.43 3.25
C VAL A 130 6.15 9.75 3.99
N ASP A 131 5.62 9.80 5.21
CA ASP A 131 5.59 10.99 6.07
C ASP A 131 4.91 12.21 5.42
N GLY A 132 4.00 11.96 4.47
CA GLY A 132 3.28 13.00 3.72
C GLY A 132 4.02 13.49 2.46
N GLU A 133 5.25 13.04 2.23
CA GLU A 133 6.00 13.34 1.01
C GLU A 133 5.75 12.30 -0.06
N HIS A 134 5.56 12.75 -1.31
CA HIS A 134 5.48 11.87 -2.47
C HIS A 134 6.84 11.19 -2.70
N LYS A 135 6.85 9.86 -2.83
CA LYS A 135 8.08 9.09 -3.04
C LYS A 135 8.10 8.37 -4.39
N PHE A 136 6.95 7.90 -4.85
CA PHE A 136 6.88 7.05 -6.03
C PHE A 136 5.49 7.04 -6.66
N SER A 137 5.45 6.88 -7.99
CA SER A 137 4.22 6.52 -8.70
C SER A 137 4.56 5.70 -9.93
N THR A 138 3.69 4.77 -10.27
CA THR A 138 3.82 3.94 -11.47
C THR A 138 2.46 3.48 -11.97
N SER A 139 2.39 3.17 -13.26
CA SER A 139 1.34 2.29 -13.77
C SER A 139 1.53 0.89 -13.21
N VAL A 140 0.41 0.24 -12.93
CA VAL A 140 0.33 -1.15 -12.49
C VAL A 140 -0.45 -1.93 -13.54
N THR A 141 -0.23 -3.24 -13.61
CA THR A 141 -1.00 -4.05 -14.54
C THR A 141 -2.48 -3.95 -14.15
N PRO A 142 -3.38 -3.57 -15.08
CA PRO A 142 -4.79 -3.48 -14.80
C PRO A 142 -5.31 -4.81 -14.29
N SER A 143 -5.93 -4.79 -13.11
CA SER A 143 -6.80 -5.86 -12.71
C SER A 143 -8.11 -5.66 -13.46
N LYS A 144 -8.49 -6.61 -14.32
CA LYS A 144 -9.92 -6.81 -14.57
C LYS A 144 -10.47 -7.38 -13.26
N SER A 145 -10.74 -6.53 -12.29
CA SER A 145 -11.19 -6.96 -10.98
C SER A 145 -12.64 -7.40 -11.08
N TYR A 146 -12.89 -8.70 -10.99
CA TYR A 146 -14.08 -9.17 -10.30
C TYR A 146 -13.64 -9.35 -8.83
N TYR A 147 -14.21 -8.55 -7.95
CA TYR A 147 -14.18 -8.75 -6.49
C TYR A 147 -15.55 -9.27 -6.05
#